data_AF-A0A0A1WST6-F1
#
_entry.id   AF-A0A0A1WST6-F1
#
_cell.length_a   1.000
_cell.length_b   1.000
_cell.length_c   1.000
_cell.angle_alpha   90.00
_cell.angle_beta   90.00
_cell.angle_gamma   90.00
#
_symmetry.space_group_name_H-M   'P 1'
#
loop_
_entity.id
_entity.type
_entity.pdbx_description
1 polymer ?
#
loop_
_entity_poly.entity_id
_entity_poly.type
_entity_poly.pdbx_seq_one_letter_code
_entity_poly.pdbx_strand_id
1 'polypeptide(L)'
;MGKVNKNIRMKAKAAVSKAAAATNNIKTKIQTVGKKEDTIVTEDKLLLPKTPTKKKAITKREKVRQKHKGLMNKFALIKKQRKEEAARKNREKTAVIGDLKPLKDALPSLDELFKLSKQPDSKTGIKHIDEPTSKETPIDDKKLSVKQKLKKKKEKLVRQVNSYQALLKDPDFKKNPRDAISYHIKYTRGLIDE
;
A
#
# COMPACT_ATOMS: atom_id res chain seq x y z
N MET A 1 -32.05 -6.85 53.87
CA MET A 1 -32.25 -7.65 52.62
C MET A 1 -31.26 -7.14 51.56
N GLY A 2 -30.23 -7.90 51.14
CA GLY A 2 -29.33 -7.37 50.09
C GLY A 2 -28.00 -8.08 49.81
N LYS A 3 -27.87 -9.40 49.97
CA LYS A 3 -26.58 -10.11 49.76
C LYS A 3 -26.66 -11.33 48.82
N VAL A 4 -27.54 -11.36 47.82
CA VAL A 4 -27.67 -12.52 46.89
C VAL A 4 -27.24 -12.21 45.44
N ASN A 5 -27.03 -10.95 45.05
CA ASN A 5 -26.92 -10.59 43.62
C ASN A 5 -25.49 -10.51 43.02
N LYS A 6 -24.42 -10.65 43.81
CA LYS A 6 -23.04 -10.52 43.29
C LYS A 6 -22.55 -11.76 42.53
N ASN A 7 -22.97 -12.96 42.94
CA ASN A 7 -22.49 -14.21 42.33
C ASN A 7 -23.10 -14.48 40.94
N ILE A 8 -24.34 -14.01 40.71
CA ILE A 8 -25.03 -14.19 39.41
C ILE A 8 -24.37 -13.29 38.34
N ARG A 9 -24.05 -12.04 38.69
CA ARG A 9 -23.41 -11.09 37.76
C ARG A 9 -21.99 -11.52 37.37
N MET A 10 -21.22 -12.09 38.30
CA MET A 10 -19.89 -12.64 38.00
C MET A 10 -19.95 -13.87 37.09
N LYS A 11 -20.91 -14.79 37.32
CA LYS A 11 -21.13 -15.95 36.45
C LYS A 11 -21.58 -15.55 35.04
N ALA A 12 -22.48 -14.57 34.92
CA ALA A 12 -22.90 -14.04 33.62
C ALA A 12 -21.74 -13.38 32.87
N LYS A 13 -20.90 -12.59 33.56
CA LYS A 13 -19.74 -11.93 32.94
C LYS A 13 -18.68 -12.93 32.46
N ALA A 14 -18.48 -14.04 33.19
CA ALA A 14 -17.59 -15.12 32.79
C ALA A 14 -18.12 -15.95 31.60
N ALA A 15 -19.45 -16.16 31.51
CA ALA A 15 -20.06 -16.82 30.37
C ALA A 15 -19.95 -15.98 29.08
N VAL A 16 -20.15 -14.66 29.18
CA VAL A 16 -20.01 -13.73 28.06
C VAL A 16 -18.56 -13.62 27.58
N SER A 17 -17.58 -13.59 28.49
CA SER A 17 -16.16 -13.57 28.10
C SER A 17 -15.73 -14.88 27.43
N LYS A 18 -16.25 -16.04 27.88
CA LYS A 18 -15.98 -17.35 27.26
C LYS A 18 -16.61 -17.48 25.87
N ALA A 19 -17.82 -16.94 25.67
CA ALA A 19 -18.48 -16.87 24.35
C ALA A 19 -17.75 -15.91 23.38
N ALA A 20 -17.29 -14.75 23.87
CA ALA A 20 -16.48 -13.82 23.09
C ALA A 20 -15.14 -14.44 22.67
N ALA A 21 -14.46 -15.18 23.56
CA ALA A 21 -13.24 -15.91 23.23
C ALA A 21 -13.49 -17.02 22.19
N ALA A 22 -14.61 -17.75 22.28
CA ALA A 22 -14.98 -18.78 21.30
C ALA A 22 -15.26 -18.19 19.91
N THR A 23 -15.98 -17.06 19.82
CA THR A 23 -16.26 -16.39 18.53
C THR A 23 -15.00 -15.80 17.89
N ASN A 24 -14.08 -15.28 18.70
CA ASN A 24 -12.78 -14.80 18.22
C ASN A 24 -11.92 -15.95 17.66
N ASN A 25 -11.92 -17.13 18.31
CA ASN A 25 -11.21 -18.31 17.81
C ASN A 25 -11.82 -18.89 16.51
N ILE A 26 -13.14 -18.77 16.33
CA ILE A 26 -13.80 -19.19 15.08
C ILE A 26 -13.47 -18.21 13.94
N LYS A 27 -13.47 -16.89 14.20
CA LYS A 27 -13.07 -15.88 13.21
C LYS A 27 -11.60 -16.03 12.78
N THR A 28 -10.67 -16.28 13.70
CA THR A 28 -9.25 -16.51 13.36
C THR A 28 -9.06 -17.83 12.60
N LYS A 29 -9.83 -18.87 12.91
CA LYS A 29 -9.79 -20.13 12.15
C LYS A 29 -10.34 -19.99 10.72
N ILE A 30 -11.41 -19.22 10.51
CA ILE A 30 -11.94 -18.96 9.16
C ILE A 30 -10.97 -18.10 8.33
N GLN A 31 -10.29 -17.12 8.93
CA GLN A 31 -9.30 -16.29 8.23
C GLN A 31 -8.00 -17.03 7.87
N THR A 32 -7.58 -18.01 8.70
CA THR A 32 -6.38 -18.81 8.41
C THR A 32 -6.62 -19.90 7.38
N VAL A 33 -7.86 -20.36 7.19
CA VAL A 33 -8.22 -21.32 6.14
C VAL A 33 -8.35 -20.60 4.78
N GLY A 34 -8.94 -19.39 4.75
CA GLY A 34 -9.05 -18.61 3.51
C GLY A 34 -7.71 -18.14 2.91
N LYS A 35 -6.72 -17.80 3.75
CA LYS A 35 -5.41 -17.33 3.25
C LYS A 35 -4.45 -18.43 2.78
N LYS A 36 -4.67 -19.69 3.16
CA LYS A 36 -3.79 -20.81 2.79
C LYS A 36 -4.18 -21.49 1.48
N GLU A 37 -5.43 -21.35 1.03
CA GLU A 37 -5.89 -22.01 -0.20
C GLU A 37 -5.49 -21.25 -1.48
N ASP A 38 -5.21 -19.95 -1.43
CA ASP A 38 -4.95 -19.17 -2.65
C ASP A 38 -3.47 -19.11 -3.05
N THR A 39 -2.51 -19.29 -2.13
CA THR A 39 -1.07 -19.16 -2.44
C THR A 39 -0.35 -20.49 -2.66
N ILE A 40 -0.91 -21.62 -2.20
CA ILE A 40 -0.26 -22.94 -2.31
C ILE A 40 -0.64 -23.63 -3.65
N VAL A 41 -1.76 -23.23 -4.26
CA VAL A 41 -2.36 -23.97 -5.37
C VAL A 41 -1.70 -23.65 -6.73
N THR A 42 -0.95 -22.55 -6.84
CA THR A 42 -0.31 -22.11 -8.09
C THR A 42 1.07 -22.70 -8.34
N GLU A 43 1.91 -22.86 -7.31
CA GLU A 43 3.29 -23.37 -7.48
C GLU A 43 3.37 -24.91 -7.50
N ASP A 44 2.50 -25.61 -6.74
CA ASP A 44 2.58 -27.07 -6.60
C ASP A 44 1.97 -27.86 -7.77
N LYS A 45 1.35 -27.19 -8.76
CA LYS A 45 0.65 -27.86 -9.87
C LYS A 45 1.48 -28.07 -11.13
N LEU A 46 2.65 -27.44 -11.23
CA LEU A 46 3.55 -27.59 -12.38
C LEU A 46 4.56 -28.74 -12.21
N LEU A 47 4.65 -29.32 -11.01
CA LEU A 47 5.45 -30.49 -10.73
C LEU A 47 4.55 -31.74 -10.78
N LEU A 48 4.77 -32.63 -11.75
CA LEU A 48 4.15 -33.96 -11.70
C LEU A 48 4.52 -34.61 -10.35
N PRO A 49 3.56 -35.12 -9.56
CA PRO A 49 3.88 -35.78 -8.32
C PRO A 49 4.64 -37.08 -8.63
N LYS A 50 5.95 -37.08 -8.36
CA LYS A 50 6.85 -38.24 -8.49
C LYS A 50 6.56 -39.36 -7.49
N THR A 51 5.57 -39.20 -6.61
CA THR A 51 5.12 -40.24 -5.68
C THR A 51 3.59 -40.36 -5.70
N PRO A 52 3.04 -41.58 -5.78
CA PRO A 52 1.60 -41.78 -5.69
C PRO A 52 1.12 -41.38 -4.30
N THR A 53 0.43 -40.25 -4.20
CA THR A 53 -0.21 -39.83 -2.96
C THR A 53 -1.24 -40.88 -2.55
N LYS A 54 -1.12 -41.39 -1.30
CA LYS A 54 -2.07 -42.36 -0.74
C LYS A 54 -3.47 -41.75 -0.73
N LYS A 55 -4.29 -42.12 -1.71
CA LYS A 55 -5.69 -41.67 -1.80
C LYS A 55 -6.43 -42.21 -0.58
N LYS A 56 -6.94 -41.30 0.27
CA LYS A 56 -7.83 -41.67 1.37
C LYS A 56 -9.01 -42.45 0.80
N ALA A 57 -9.55 -43.43 1.52
CA ALA A 57 -10.71 -44.19 1.08
C ALA A 57 -11.94 -43.26 1.02
N ILE A 58 -12.27 -42.78 -0.18
CA ILE A 58 -13.40 -41.87 -0.44
C ILE A 58 -14.68 -42.69 -0.64
N THR A 59 -15.75 -42.34 0.07
CA THR A 59 -17.06 -42.99 -0.11
C THR A 59 -17.66 -42.69 -1.50
N LYS A 60 -18.53 -43.56 -2.01
CA LYS A 60 -19.22 -43.36 -3.30
C LYS A 60 -19.96 -42.01 -3.34
N ARG A 61 -20.62 -41.63 -2.24
CA ARG A 61 -21.33 -40.34 -2.08
C ARG A 61 -20.38 -39.14 -2.22
N GLU A 62 -19.22 -39.21 -1.61
CA GLU A 62 -18.22 -38.14 -1.68
C GLU A 62 -17.60 -38.03 -3.08
N LYS A 63 -17.34 -39.15 -3.77
CA LYS A 63 -16.90 -39.15 -5.17
C LYS A 63 -17.93 -38.47 -6.09
N VAL A 64 -19.22 -38.76 -5.91
CA VAL A 64 -20.29 -38.10 -6.68
C VAL A 64 -20.34 -36.60 -6.39
N ARG A 65 -20.21 -36.21 -5.12
CA ARG A 65 -20.16 -34.79 -4.72
C ARG A 65 -18.94 -34.07 -5.33
N GLN A 66 -17.77 -34.71 -5.36
CA GLN A 66 -16.56 -34.15 -5.97
C GLN A 66 -16.72 -33.99 -7.48
N LYS A 67 -17.29 -34.98 -8.17
CA LYS A 67 -17.60 -34.89 -9.61
C LYS A 67 -18.55 -33.74 -9.89
N HIS A 68 -19.64 -33.64 -9.13
CA HIS A 68 -20.61 -32.55 -9.28
C HIS A 68 -19.97 -31.19 -8.99
N LYS A 69 -19.19 -31.05 -7.90
CA LYS A 69 -18.47 -29.83 -7.57
C LYS A 69 -17.48 -29.44 -8.68
N GLY A 70 -16.70 -30.39 -9.20
CA GLY A 70 -15.78 -30.16 -10.30
C GLY A 70 -16.51 -29.70 -11.57
N LEU A 71 -17.65 -30.30 -11.88
CA LEU A 71 -18.49 -29.90 -13.02
C LEU A 71 -19.07 -28.48 -12.83
N MET A 72 -19.61 -28.17 -11.65
CA MET A 72 -20.12 -26.83 -11.33
C MET A 72 -19.01 -25.77 -11.41
N ASN A 73 -17.81 -26.09 -10.91
CA ASN A 73 -16.65 -25.22 -11.04
C ASN A 73 -16.28 -24.98 -12.51
N LYS A 74 -16.31 -26.03 -13.34
CA LYS A 74 -16.07 -25.90 -14.79
C LYS A 74 -17.09 -24.98 -15.45
N PHE A 75 -18.37 -25.12 -15.14
CA PHE A 75 -19.41 -24.22 -15.66
C PHE A 75 -19.22 -22.79 -15.20
N ALA A 76 -18.86 -22.56 -13.94
CA ALA A 76 -18.58 -21.23 -13.41
C ALA A 76 -17.39 -20.57 -14.14
N LEU A 77 -16.32 -21.32 -14.41
CA LEU A 77 -15.16 -20.86 -15.17
C LEU A 77 -15.53 -20.49 -16.60
N ILE A 78 -16.26 -21.35 -17.32
CA ILE A 78 -16.72 -21.08 -18.69
C ILE A 78 -17.59 -19.82 -18.73
N LYS A 79 -18.52 -19.67 -17.77
CA LYS A 79 -19.38 -18.48 -17.68
C LYS A 79 -18.56 -17.22 -17.44
N LYS A 80 -17.54 -17.28 -16.59
CA LYS A 80 -16.62 -16.16 -16.34
C LYS A 80 -15.85 -15.79 -17.61
N GLN A 81 -15.27 -16.77 -18.29
CA GLN A 81 -14.53 -16.57 -19.54
C GLN A 81 -15.40 -15.94 -20.63
N ARG A 82 -16.61 -16.46 -20.86
CA ARG A 82 -17.54 -15.89 -21.85
C ARG A 82 -17.91 -14.44 -21.54
N LYS A 83 -18.14 -14.12 -20.26
CA LYS A 83 -18.42 -12.73 -19.83
C LYS A 83 -17.23 -11.82 -20.10
N GLU A 84 -16.02 -12.31 -19.84
CA GLU A 84 -14.77 -11.58 -20.07
C GLU A 84 -14.49 -11.36 -21.55
N GLU A 85 -14.69 -12.37 -22.41
CA GLU A 85 -14.57 -12.27 -23.86
C GLU A 85 -15.57 -11.27 -24.46
N ALA A 86 -16.83 -11.30 -24.02
CA ALA A 86 -17.82 -10.32 -24.45
C ALA A 86 -17.43 -8.90 -24.05
N ALA A 87 -16.93 -8.71 -22.82
CA ALA A 87 -16.42 -7.43 -22.36
C ALA A 87 -15.17 -6.99 -23.14
N ARG A 88 -14.27 -7.92 -23.49
CA ARG A 88 -13.08 -7.66 -24.30
C ARG A 88 -13.45 -7.13 -25.67
N LYS A 89 -14.34 -7.83 -26.39
CA LYS A 89 -14.87 -7.40 -27.70
C LYS A 89 -15.52 -6.02 -27.64
N ASN A 90 -16.18 -5.68 -26.54
CA ASN A 90 -16.78 -4.35 -26.37
C ASN A 90 -15.74 -3.25 -26.12
N ARG A 91 -14.66 -3.55 -25.37
CA ARG A 91 -13.55 -2.60 -25.14
C ARG A 91 -12.69 -2.42 -26.39
N GLU A 92 -12.40 -3.49 -27.12
CA GLU A 92 -11.66 -3.47 -28.39
C GLU A 92 -12.35 -2.56 -29.43
N LYS A 93 -13.70 -2.47 -29.41
CA LYS A 93 -14.47 -1.58 -30.28
C LYS A 93 -14.30 -0.08 -29.98
N THR A 94 -13.61 0.31 -28.91
CA THR A 94 -13.37 1.73 -28.63
C THR A 94 -12.37 2.30 -29.63
N ALA A 95 -12.87 3.10 -30.58
CA ALA A 95 -12.16 3.45 -31.82
C ALA A 95 -10.80 4.15 -31.64
N VAL A 96 -10.62 4.92 -30.56
CA VAL A 96 -9.41 5.73 -30.36
C VAL A 96 -8.35 5.02 -29.51
N ILE A 97 -8.75 4.09 -28.63
CA ILE A 97 -7.91 3.63 -27.51
C ILE A 97 -7.80 2.10 -27.44
N GLY A 98 -8.79 1.34 -27.94
CA GLY A 98 -8.81 -0.13 -27.88
C GLY A 98 -8.99 -0.69 -26.46
N ASP A 99 -8.55 -1.93 -26.21
CA ASP A 99 -8.68 -2.56 -24.89
C ASP A 99 -7.54 -2.19 -23.93
N LEU A 100 -7.85 -1.35 -22.93
CA LEU A 100 -6.90 -0.95 -21.88
C LEU A 100 -6.82 -1.93 -20.68
N LYS A 101 -7.65 -2.97 -20.63
CA LYS A 101 -7.64 -3.91 -19.50
C LYS A 101 -6.28 -4.57 -19.27
N PRO A 102 -5.51 -4.99 -20.30
CA PRO A 102 -4.18 -5.58 -20.10
C PRO A 102 -3.22 -4.66 -19.37
N LEU A 103 -3.26 -3.35 -19.64
CA LEU A 103 -2.42 -2.36 -18.96
C LEU A 103 -2.76 -2.25 -17.48
N LYS A 104 -4.06 -2.33 -17.15
CA LYS A 104 -4.53 -2.30 -15.77
C LYS A 104 -4.19 -3.59 -15.02
N ASP A 105 -4.33 -4.73 -15.67
CA ASP A 105 -4.05 -6.04 -15.07
C ASP A 105 -2.54 -6.29 -14.90
N ALA A 106 -1.69 -5.61 -15.68
CA ALA A 106 -0.23 -5.60 -15.51
C ALA A 106 0.25 -4.80 -14.30
N LEU A 107 -0.63 -4.04 -13.64
CA LEU A 107 -0.27 -3.32 -12.41
C LEU A 107 -0.35 -4.26 -11.19
N PRO A 108 0.62 -4.16 -10.25
CA PRO A 108 0.58 -4.93 -9.03
C PRO A 108 -0.70 -4.66 -8.22
N SER A 109 -1.26 -5.71 -7.62
CA SER A 109 -2.38 -5.53 -6.70
C SER A 109 -1.94 -4.79 -5.42
N LEU A 110 -2.85 -4.11 -4.73
CA LEU A 110 -2.52 -3.42 -3.47
C LEU A 110 -1.90 -4.37 -2.43
N ASP A 111 -2.36 -5.62 -2.40
CA ASP A 111 -1.80 -6.65 -1.51
C ASP A 111 -0.38 -7.05 -1.92
N GLU A 112 -0.09 -7.11 -3.22
CA GLU A 112 1.27 -7.28 -3.73
C GLU A 112 2.15 -6.08 -3.38
N LEU A 113 1.64 -4.85 -3.50
CA LEU A 113 2.37 -3.64 -3.08
C LEU A 113 2.69 -3.66 -1.58
N PHE A 114 1.74 -4.07 -0.73
CA PHE A 114 2.02 -4.22 0.70
C PHE A 114 2.99 -5.35 1.02
N LYS A 115 3.07 -6.39 0.17
CA LYS A 115 4.09 -7.42 0.30
C LYS A 115 5.45 -6.89 -0.16
N LEU A 116 5.51 -6.17 -1.28
CA LEU A 116 6.70 -5.53 -1.83
C LEU A 116 7.28 -4.49 -0.86
N SER A 117 6.43 -3.64 -0.27
CA SER A 117 6.84 -2.60 0.68
C SER A 117 7.39 -3.15 1.99
N LYS A 118 7.07 -4.41 2.30
CA LYS A 118 7.58 -5.12 3.50
C LYS A 118 8.86 -5.90 3.19
N GLN A 119 9.22 -6.06 1.92
CA GLN A 119 10.52 -6.63 1.55
C GLN A 119 11.58 -5.53 1.68
N PRO A 120 12.66 -5.76 2.46
CA PRO A 120 13.72 -4.77 2.66
C PRO A 120 14.53 -4.48 1.40
N ASP A 121 14.43 -5.33 0.37
CA ASP A 121 15.31 -5.33 -0.80
C ASP A 121 14.62 -4.87 -2.11
N SER A 122 13.43 -4.26 -2.03
CA SER A 122 12.73 -3.73 -3.21
C SER A 122 13.36 -2.41 -3.71
N LYS A 123 14.60 -2.50 -4.17
CA LYS A 123 15.28 -1.43 -4.90
C LYS A 123 14.93 -1.56 -6.38
N THR A 124 14.30 -0.53 -6.92
CA THR A 124 13.93 -0.32 -8.33
C THR A 124 15.13 -0.29 -9.29
N GLY A 125 16.37 -0.36 -8.77
CA GLY A 125 17.63 -0.24 -9.53
C GLY A 125 17.97 1.21 -9.90
N ILE A 126 17.15 2.16 -9.47
CA ILE A 126 17.21 3.56 -9.86
C ILE A 126 17.65 4.35 -8.63
N LYS A 127 18.90 4.81 -8.64
CA LYS A 127 19.56 5.44 -7.48
C LYS A 127 18.73 6.56 -6.85
N HIS A 128 18.07 7.41 -7.64
CA HIS A 128 17.28 8.55 -7.13
C HIS A 128 15.90 8.18 -6.54
N ILE A 129 15.42 6.95 -6.77
CA ILE A 129 14.13 6.44 -6.24
C ILE A 129 14.39 5.51 -5.04
N ASP A 130 15.48 4.74 -5.10
CA ASP A 130 15.86 3.75 -4.08
C ASP A 130 16.73 4.31 -2.98
N GLU A 131 17.42 5.41 -3.24
CA GLU A 131 17.99 6.21 -2.18
C GLU A 131 16.81 6.79 -1.41
N PRO A 132 16.63 6.45 -0.11
CA PRO A 132 15.58 7.04 0.69
C PRO A 132 15.85 8.52 0.65
N THR A 133 15.04 9.26 -0.12
CA THR A 133 15.30 10.67 -0.46
C THR A 133 15.78 11.33 0.80
N SER A 134 17.08 11.58 0.83
CA SER A 134 17.76 12.22 1.94
C SER A 134 16.87 13.40 2.27
N LYS A 135 16.28 13.37 3.46
CA LYS A 135 15.32 14.37 3.91
C LYS A 135 16.12 15.64 4.17
N GLU A 136 16.52 16.30 3.10
CA GLU A 136 17.02 17.66 3.09
C GLU A 136 15.80 18.61 3.10
N THR A 137 14.69 18.31 3.79
CA THR A 137 14.40 18.66 5.19
C THR A 137 12.88 18.38 5.38
N PRO A 138 12.30 18.15 6.59
CA PRO A 138 12.79 18.46 7.93
C PRO A 138 12.69 17.25 8.90
N ILE A 139 13.78 16.52 9.11
CA ILE A 139 13.89 15.62 10.28
C ILE A 139 14.02 16.47 11.56
N ASP A 140 14.68 17.63 11.47
CA ASP A 140 14.98 18.44 12.64
C ASP A 140 13.75 19.11 13.26
N ASP A 141 12.74 19.46 12.45
CA ASP A 141 11.54 20.10 12.99
C ASP A 141 10.57 19.12 13.64
N LYS A 142 10.71 17.81 13.39
CA LYS A 142 9.82 16.83 14.02
C LYS A 142 10.13 16.62 15.51
N LYS A 143 11.33 16.99 15.98
CA LYS A 143 11.76 16.88 17.39
C LYS A 143 11.59 18.16 18.22
N LEU A 144 11.23 19.29 17.61
CA LEU A 144 11.18 20.58 18.30
C LEU A 144 9.85 20.82 18.99
N SER A 145 9.90 21.37 20.20
CA SER A 145 8.72 21.89 20.90
C SER A 145 8.04 22.99 20.07
N VAL A 146 6.72 23.13 20.22
CA VAL A 146 5.90 24.15 19.52
C VAL A 146 6.49 25.56 19.68
N LYS A 147 7.01 25.89 20.88
CA LYS A 147 7.66 27.18 21.16
C LYS A 147 8.93 27.40 20.34
N GLN A 148 9.75 26.36 20.17
CA GLN A 148 10.99 26.42 19.38
C GLN A 148 10.67 26.60 17.89
N LYS A 149 9.64 25.90 17.39
CA LYS A 149 9.16 26.08 16.01
C LYS A 149 8.72 27.52 15.75
N LEU A 150 7.95 28.10 16.67
CA LEU A 150 7.51 29.49 16.54
C LEU A 150 8.69 30.47 16.57
N LYS A 151 9.67 30.25 17.44
CA LYS A 151 10.89 31.06 17.50
C LYS A 151 11.68 31.00 16.18
N LYS A 152 11.93 29.80 15.65
CA LYS A 152 12.61 29.63 14.34
C LYS A 152 11.87 30.33 13.21
N LYS A 153 10.53 30.24 13.17
CA LYS A 153 9.72 30.95 12.17
C LYS A 153 9.87 32.47 12.28
N LYS A 154 9.84 33.02 13.50
CA LYS A 154 10.07 34.46 13.74
C LYS A 154 11.46 34.88 13.31
N GLU A 155 12.49 34.13 13.68
CA GLU A 155 13.88 34.42 13.29
C GLU A 155 14.07 34.35 11.77
N LYS A 156 13.48 33.36 11.10
CA LYS A 156 13.50 33.26 9.63
C LYS A 156 12.85 34.47 8.98
N LEU A 157 11.68 34.90 9.47
CA LEU A 157 10.99 36.08 8.96
C LEU A 157 11.83 37.35 9.16
N VAL A 158 12.38 37.56 10.35
CA VAL A 158 13.23 38.73 10.64
C VAL A 158 14.47 38.74 9.74
N ARG A 159 15.12 37.58 9.54
CA ARG A 159 16.26 37.46 8.62
C ARG A 159 15.87 37.82 7.19
N GLN A 160 14.71 37.34 6.71
CA GLN A 160 14.22 37.67 5.37
C GLN A 160 13.93 39.16 5.21
N VAL A 161 13.21 39.77 6.15
CA VAL A 161 12.92 41.21 6.13
C VAL A 161 14.20 42.03 6.13
N ASN A 162 15.17 41.68 6.99
CA ASN A 162 16.46 42.35 7.04
C ASN A 162 17.24 42.19 5.72
N SER A 163 17.24 41.00 5.10
CA SER A 163 17.89 40.79 3.80
C SER A 163 17.24 41.62 2.69
N TYR A 164 15.90 41.74 2.68
CA TYR A 164 15.20 42.56 1.70
C TYR A 164 15.47 44.03 1.93
N GLN A 165 15.48 44.49 3.18
CA GLN A 165 15.80 45.87 3.49
C GLN A 165 17.24 46.22 3.09
N ALA A 166 18.19 45.29 3.26
CA ALA A 166 19.56 45.47 2.78
C ALA A 166 19.61 45.54 1.25
N LEU A 167 18.94 44.62 0.54
CA LEU A 167 18.86 44.61 -0.92
C LEU A 167 18.23 45.89 -1.47
N LEU A 168 17.17 46.40 -0.85
CA LEU A 168 16.52 47.65 -1.24
C LEU A 168 17.40 48.88 -0.99
N LYS A 169 18.42 48.78 -0.12
CA LYS A 169 19.38 49.87 0.13
C LYS A 169 20.54 49.86 -0.87
N ASP A 170 20.80 48.72 -1.52
CA ASP A 170 21.90 48.53 -2.46
C ASP A 170 21.74 49.45 -3.70
N PRO A 171 22.75 50.29 -4.03
CA PRO A 171 22.69 51.18 -5.18
C PRO A 171 22.55 50.42 -6.52
N ASP A 172 23.13 49.24 -6.66
CA ASP A 172 23.11 48.50 -7.93
C ASP A 172 21.73 47.90 -8.20
N PHE A 173 21.08 47.41 -7.14
CA PHE A 173 19.69 46.97 -7.19
C PHE A 173 18.71 48.12 -7.48
N LYS A 174 18.97 49.32 -6.91
CA LYS A 174 18.14 50.52 -7.17
C LYS A 174 18.25 51.02 -8.61
N LYS A 175 19.45 50.96 -9.20
CA LYS A 175 19.67 51.38 -10.59
C LYS A 175 18.97 50.41 -11.55
N ASN A 176 19.32 49.12 -11.51
CA ASN A 176 18.81 48.10 -12.41
C ASN A 176 18.54 46.77 -11.68
N PRO A 177 17.31 46.55 -11.16
CA PRO A 177 17.02 45.35 -10.36
C PRO A 177 17.10 44.06 -11.18
N ARG A 178 16.77 44.12 -12.49
CA ARG A 178 16.83 42.95 -13.39
C ARG A 178 18.25 42.43 -13.56
N ASP A 179 19.21 43.33 -13.74
CA ASP A 179 20.61 42.94 -13.95
C ASP A 179 21.23 42.41 -12.65
N ALA A 180 20.96 43.06 -11.51
CA ALA A 180 21.42 42.58 -10.20
C ALA A 180 20.90 41.16 -9.89
N ILE A 181 19.61 40.88 -10.18
CA ILE A 181 19.03 39.54 -10.02
C ILE A 181 19.66 38.56 -11.01
N SER A 182 19.83 38.95 -12.28
CA SER A 182 20.46 38.12 -13.32
C SER A 182 21.89 37.72 -12.93
N TYR A 183 22.68 38.69 -12.46
CA TYR A 183 24.04 38.46 -11.95
C TYR A 183 24.04 37.50 -10.77
N HIS A 184 23.16 37.70 -9.78
CA HIS A 184 23.05 36.80 -8.63
C HIS A 184 22.68 35.37 -9.02
N ILE A 185 21.75 35.18 -9.97
CA ILE A 185 21.38 33.84 -10.47
C ILE A 185 22.56 33.18 -11.18
N LYS A 186 23.30 33.93 -11.99
CA LYS A 186 24.47 33.41 -12.69
C LYS A 186 25.59 33.06 -11.73
N TYR A 187 25.89 33.93 -10.75
CA TYR A 187 26.87 33.69 -9.69
C TYR A 187 26.53 32.47 -8.83
N THR A 188 25.28 32.36 -8.34
CA THR A 188 24.85 31.22 -7.51
C THR A 188 24.85 29.89 -8.24
N ARG A 189 24.68 29.92 -9.57
CA ARG A 189 24.71 28.72 -10.41
C ARG A 189 26.10 28.45 -11.02
N GLY A 190 27.12 29.25 -10.71
CA GLY A 190 28.47 29.10 -11.25
C GLY A 190 28.55 29.30 -12.77
N LEU A 191 27.70 30.16 -13.35
CA LEU A 191 27.77 30.56 -14.78
C LEU A 191 28.62 31.81 -15.01
N ILE A 192 29.18 32.38 -13.95
CA ILE A 192 30.16 33.45 -14.00
C ILE A 192 31.37 32.90 -13.23
N ASP A 193 32.45 32.63 -13.97
CA ASP A 193 33.78 32.50 -13.39
C ASP A 193 34.31 33.91 -13.12
N GLU A 194 35.07 34.09 -12.03
CA GLU A 194 35.62 35.40 -11.60
C GLU A 194 36.33 36.18 -12.72
#